data_AF-A0A1B9SAL3-F1
#
_entry.id   AF-A0A1B9SAL3-F1
#
_cell.length_a   1.000
_cell.length_b   1.000
_cell.length_c   1.000
_cell.angle_alpha   90.00
_cell.angle_beta   90.00
_cell.angle_gamma   90.00
#
_symmetry.space_group_name_H-M   'P 1'
#
loop_
_entity.id
_entity.type
_entity.pdbx_description
1 polymer ?
#
loop_
_entity_poly.entity_id
_entity_poly.type
_entity_poly.pdbx_seq_one_letter_code
_entity_poly.pdbx_strand_id
1 'polypeptide(L)'
;MFVKLATTALVLLATTAQSFASSDDAWNALFAKVNGTCIGMSRMNTPEVSAPIVFDDATGKVALLLRGSLGKAKGRAQTVNLMCLYDKKTGKASIAEYHWLGK
;
A
#
# COMPACT_ATOMS: atom_id res chain seq x y z
N MET A 1 -27.53 31.51 36.90
CA MET A 1 -27.66 30.37 35.97
C MET A 1 -26.73 30.43 34.75
N PHE A 2 -26.19 31.59 34.35
CA PHE A 2 -25.30 31.72 33.18
C PHE A 2 -23.88 31.15 33.36
N VAL A 3 -23.35 31.14 34.59
CA VAL A 3 -21.99 30.61 34.87
C VAL A 3 -21.89 29.08 34.70
N LYS A 4 -22.98 28.35 34.91
CA LYS A 4 -23.01 26.88 34.76
C LYS A 4 -23.03 26.42 33.29
N LEU A 5 -23.55 27.25 32.38
CA LEU A 5 -23.51 26.97 30.93
C LEU A 5 -22.11 27.25 30.34
N ALA A 6 -21.40 28.25 30.88
CA ALA A 6 -20.05 28.58 30.42
C ALA A 6 -19.03 27.46 30.73
N THR A 7 -19.15 26.80 31.88
CA THR A 7 -18.25 25.71 32.26
C THR A 7 -18.49 24.41 31.50
N THR A 8 -19.71 24.13 31.04
CA THR A 8 -20.01 22.95 30.21
C THR A 8 -19.50 23.12 28.78
N ALA A 9 -19.56 24.33 28.23
CA ALA A 9 -19.02 24.62 26.90
C ALA A 9 -17.49 24.44 26.83
N LEU A 10 -16.77 24.81 27.90
CA LEU A 10 -15.30 24.73 27.93
C LEU A 10 -14.77 23.28 27.95
N VAL A 11 -15.53 22.34 28.50
CA VAL A 11 -15.17 20.91 28.51
C VAL A 11 -15.35 20.26 27.13
N LEU A 12 -16.36 20.68 26.34
CA LEU A 12 -16.56 20.17 24.98
C LEU A 12 -15.51 20.68 23.97
N LEU A 13 -14.92 21.85 24.21
CA LEU A 13 -13.83 22.40 23.37
C LEU A 13 -12.49 21.70 23.63
N ALA A 14 -12.32 21.00 24.75
CA ALA A 14 -11.09 20.26 25.07
C ALA A 14 -11.01 18.89 24.36
N THR A 15 -12.09 18.43 23.73
CA THR A 15 -12.12 17.16 22.98
C THR A 15 -11.99 17.36 21.47
N THR A 16 -11.46 18.50 21.00
CA THR A 16 -11.16 18.70 19.57
C THR A 16 -10.28 17.54 19.10
N ALA A 17 -10.86 16.71 18.24
CA ALA A 17 -10.28 15.46 17.78
C ALA A 17 -8.84 15.68 17.33
N GLN A 18 -7.91 14.97 17.98
CA GLN A 18 -6.54 14.92 17.51
C GLN A 18 -6.57 14.34 16.09
N SER A 19 -6.31 15.19 15.09
CA SER A 19 -6.13 14.75 13.71
C SER A 19 -4.77 14.06 13.65
N PHE A 20 -4.73 12.77 13.95
CA PHE A 20 -3.55 11.97 13.75
C PHE A 20 -3.33 11.82 12.25
N ALA A 21 -2.37 12.57 11.71
CA ALA A 21 -1.76 12.18 10.46
C ALA A 21 -1.23 10.73 10.60
N SER A 22 -1.25 9.96 9.52
CA SER A 22 -0.69 8.61 9.54
C SER A 22 0.76 8.66 10.00
N SER A 23 1.08 7.90 11.05
CA SER A 23 2.44 7.80 11.58
C SER A 23 3.34 6.97 10.65
N ASP A 24 4.65 7.13 10.80
CA ASP A 24 5.64 6.32 10.08
C ASP A 24 5.42 4.82 10.31
N ASP A 25 5.06 4.43 11.53
CA ASP A 25 4.73 3.03 11.86
C ASP A 25 3.52 2.51 11.07
N ALA A 26 2.49 3.35 10.88
CA ALA A 26 1.32 2.98 10.08
C ALA A 26 1.69 2.77 8.61
N TRP A 27 2.57 3.62 8.07
CA TRP A 27 3.11 3.46 6.72
C TRP A 27 3.97 2.21 6.58
N ASN A 28 4.88 1.97 7.51
CA ASN A 28 5.74 0.78 7.53
C ASN A 28 4.91 -0.51 7.59
N ALA A 29 3.89 -0.55 8.44
CA ALA A 29 2.98 -1.68 8.54
C ALA A 29 2.18 -1.92 7.24
N LEU A 30 1.73 -0.84 6.58
CA LEU A 30 1.06 -0.94 5.28
C LEU A 30 2.02 -1.49 4.22
N PHE A 31 3.22 -0.93 4.08
CA PHE A 31 4.17 -1.34 3.05
C PHE A 31 4.66 -2.77 3.24
N ALA A 32 4.82 -3.22 4.49
CA ALA A 32 5.09 -4.63 4.78
C ALA A 32 3.98 -5.56 4.26
N LYS A 33 2.70 -5.20 4.44
CA LYS A 33 1.56 -5.96 3.92
C LYS A 33 1.52 -5.96 2.39
N VAL A 34 1.74 -4.79 1.77
CA VAL A 34 1.77 -4.64 0.31
C VAL A 34 2.88 -5.53 -0.27
N ASN A 35 4.10 -5.41 0.25
CA ASN A 35 5.25 -6.22 -0.20
C ASN A 35 4.98 -7.71 -0.05
N GLY A 36 4.54 -8.16 1.13
CA GLY A 36 4.27 -9.58 1.39
C GLY A 36 3.20 -10.14 0.46
N THR A 37 2.12 -9.39 0.23
CA THR A 37 1.02 -9.80 -0.66
C THR A 37 1.49 -9.89 -2.11
N CYS A 38 2.14 -8.84 -2.62
CA CYS A 38 2.58 -8.78 -4.01
C CYS A 38 3.68 -9.78 -4.33
N ILE A 39 4.68 -9.94 -3.45
CA ILE A 39 5.74 -10.93 -3.61
C ILE A 39 5.15 -12.34 -3.60
N GLY A 40 4.26 -12.65 -2.65
CA GLY A 40 3.59 -13.94 -2.54
C GLY A 40 2.77 -14.30 -3.78
N MET A 41 2.06 -13.32 -4.36
CA MET A 41 1.28 -13.54 -5.59
C MET A 41 2.14 -13.62 -6.86
N SER A 42 3.33 -13.00 -6.88
CA SER A 42 4.19 -12.98 -8.07
C SER A 42 4.75 -14.34 -8.45
N ARG A 43 4.90 -15.26 -7.50
CA ARG A 43 5.53 -16.58 -7.68
C ARG A 43 6.95 -16.50 -8.27
N MET A 44 7.63 -15.36 -8.12
CA MET A 44 9.02 -15.18 -8.51
C MET A 44 9.96 -15.81 -7.49
N ASN A 45 11.08 -16.37 -7.95
CA ASN A 45 12.11 -16.92 -7.06
C ASN A 45 12.91 -15.82 -6.36
N THR A 46 13.26 -14.78 -7.10
CA THR A 46 14.10 -13.65 -6.64
C THR A 46 13.53 -12.35 -7.22
N PRO A 47 12.41 -11.84 -6.70
CA PRO A 47 11.82 -10.60 -7.20
C PRO A 47 12.65 -9.39 -6.77
N GLU A 48 13.01 -8.54 -7.73
CA GLU A 48 13.34 -7.14 -7.49
C GLU A 48 12.03 -6.36 -7.37
N VAL A 49 11.90 -5.52 -6.34
CA VAL A 49 10.67 -4.79 -6.03
C VAL A 49 10.97 -3.30 -5.94
N SER A 50 10.14 -2.47 -6.56
CA SER A 50 10.25 -1.02 -6.46
C SER A 50 9.90 -0.49 -5.06
N ALA A 51 10.19 0.79 -4.81
CA ALA A 51 9.51 1.49 -3.73
C ALA A 51 7.98 1.50 -3.95
N PRO A 52 7.17 1.59 -2.88
CA PRO A 52 5.72 1.73 -2.98
C PRO A 52 5.30 2.96 -3.78
N ILE A 53 4.46 2.76 -4.78
CA ILE A 53 3.79 3.84 -5.52
C ILE A 53 2.45 4.10 -4.83
N VAL A 54 2.40 5.14 -4.00
CA VAL A 54 1.20 5.47 -3.22
C VAL A 54 0.29 6.37 -4.03
N PHE A 55 -0.95 5.93 -4.26
CA PHE A 55 -1.98 6.77 -4.85
C PHE A 55 -2.78 7.47 -3.75
N ASP A 56 -3.44 8.55 -4.14
CA ASP A 56 -4.35 9.31 -3.30
C ASP A 56 -5.47 8.43 -2.71
N ASP A 57 -6.18 8.96 -1.71
CA ASP A 57 -7.20 8.21 -0.99
C ASP A 57 -8.46 7.92 -1.81
N ALA A 58 -8.76 8.71 -2.85
CA ALA A 58 -9.89 8.41 -3.74
C ALA A 58 -9.60 7.17 -4.60
N THR A 59 -8.35 7.04 -5.06
CA THR A 59 -7.88 5.80 -5.72
C THR A 59 -7.81 4.64 -4.72
N GLY A 60 -7.31 4.91 -3.51
CA GLY A 60 -7.27 3.94 -2.43
C GLY A 60 -6.34 2.75 -2.69
N LYS A 61 -5.29 2.94 -3.49
CA LYS A 61 -4.36 1.89 -3.91
C LYS A 61 -2.90 2.20 -3.58
N VAL A 62 -2.12 1.13 -3.47
CA VAL A 62 -0.65 1.17 -3.51
C VAL A 62 -0.21 0.21 -4.61
N ALA A 63 0.67 0.66 -5.51
CA ALA A 63 1.25 -0.21 -6.53
C ALA A 63 2.72 -0.55 -6.23
N LEU A 64 3.12 -1.72 -6.70
CA LEU A 64 4.51 -2.15 -6.76
C LEU A 64 4.84 -2.63 -8.17
N LEU A 65 6.04 -2.30 -8.62
CA LEU A 65 6.62 -2.91 -9.80
C LEU A 65 7.56 -4.02 -9.35
N LEU A 66 7.39 -5.20 -9.93
CA LEU A 66 8.21 -6.36 -9.67
C LEU A 66 8.89 -6.81 -10.95
N ARG A 67 10.16 -7.18 -10.86
CA ARG A 67 10.91 -7.79 -11.96
C ARG A 67 11.62 -9.03 -11.45
N GLY A 68 11.54 -10.13 -12.19
CA GLY A 68 12.21 -11.35 -11.77
C GLY A 68 11.85 -12.56 -12.61
N SER A 69 12.47 -13.70 -12.31
CA SER A 69 12.23 -14.96 -13.01
C SER A 69 11.08 -15.75 -12.40
N LEU A 70 10.15 -16.20 -13.24
CA LEU A 70 9.09 -17.16 -12.89
C LEU A 70 9.59 -18.60 -13.05
N GLY A 71 10.44 -19.07 -12.13
CA GLY A 71 10.93 -20.45 -12.13
C GLY A 71 11.62 -20.91 -13.42
N LYS A 72 11.93 -22.21 -13.53
CA LYS A 72 12.48 -22.83 -14.75
C LYS A 72 11.41 -23.66 -15.45
N ALA A 73 10.45 -23.02 -16.11
CA ALA A 73 9.58 -23.75 -17.02
C ALA A 73 10.39 -24.12 -18.29
N LYS A 74 10.71 -25.40 -18.47
CA LYS A 74 11.39 -25.93 -19.68
C LYS A 74 12.79 -25.36 -19.97
N GLY A 75 13.62 -25.20 -18.92
CA GLY A 75 15.07 -25.01 -19.07
C GLY A 75 15.56 -23.58 -19.32
N ARG A 76 14.66 -22.59 -19.47
CA ARG A 76 15.03 -21.16 -19.47
C ARG A 76 14.26 -20.41 -18.39
N ALA A 77 14.99 -19.62 -17.61
CA ALA A 77 14.42 -18.66 -16.68
C ALA A 77 13.78 -17.53 -17.50
N GLN A 78 12.45 -17.37 -17.43
CA GLN A 78 11.75 -16.26 -18.06
C GLN A 78 11.67 -15.10 -17.07
N THR A 79 12.43 -14.04 -17.35
CA THR A 79 12.31 -12.77 -16.62
C THR A 79 11.07 -12.03 -17.12
N VAL A 80 10.17 -11.69 -16.21
CA VAL A 80 8.95 -10.91 -16.50
C VAL A 80 8.92 -9.65 -15.63
N ASN A 81 8.13 -8.66 -16.05
CA ASN A 81 7.81 -7.49 -15.24
C ASN A 81 6.33 -7.53 -14.88
N LEU A 82 6.03 -7.39 -13.59
CA LEU A 82 4.66 -7.41 -13.06
C LEU A 82 4.36 -6.08 -12.37
N MET A 83 3.14 -5.59 -12.56
CA MET A 83 2.57 -4.56 -11.72
C MET A 83 1.60 -5.21 -10.75
N CYS A 84 1.81 -4.98 -9.46
CA CYS A 84 0.88 -5.36 -8.40
C CYS A 84 0.12 -4.12 -7.94
N LEU A 85 -1.20 -4.21 -7.83
CA LEU A 85 -2.08 -3.17 -7.32
C LEU A 85 -2.78 -3.67 -6.06
N TYR A 86 -2.44 -3.08 -4.91
CA TYR A 86 -2.98 -3.41 -3.59
C TYR A 86 -4.08 -2.44 -3.18
N ASP A 87 -5.22 -2.96 -2.74
CA ASP A 87 -6.35 -2.20 -2.21
C ASP A 87 -6.19 -1.94 -0.71
N LYS A 88 -6.01 -0.67 -0.33
CA LYS A 88 -5.82 -0.26 1.08
C LYS A 88 -7.01 -0.64 1.96
N LYS A 89 -8.23 -0.69 1.40
CA LYS A 89 -9.48 -0.97 2.13
C LYS A 89 -9.73 -2.46 2.27
N THR A 90 -9.59 -3.24 1.19
CA THR A 90 -9.91 -4.67 1.21
C THR A 90 -8.72 -5.55 1.55
N GLY A 91 -7.50 -5.01 1.49
CA GLY A 91 -6.26 -5.77 1.66
C GLY A 91 -5.99 -6.79 0.55
N LYS A 92 -6.74 -6.71 -0.55
CA LYS A 92 -6.58 -7.61 -1.70
C LYS A 92 -5.63 -6.97 -2.71
N ALA A 93 -4.96 -7.78 -3.49
CA ALA A 93 -4.14 -7.28 -4.58
C ALA A 93 -4.46 -7.99 -5.90
N SER A 94 -4.26 -7.27 -6.99
CA SER A 94 -4.31 -7.78 -8.36
C SER A 94 -2.93 -7.65 -8.98
N ILE A 95 -2.51 -8.63 -9.78
CA ILE A 95 -1.20 -8.63 -10.42
C ILE A 95 -1.36 -8.85 -11.92
N ALA A 96 -0.63 -8.08 -12.72
CA ALA A 96 -0.66 -8.17 -14.17
C ALA A 96 0.75 -8.01 -14.73
N GLU A 97 1.06 -8.74 -15.81
CA GLU A 97 2.30 -8.55 -16.56
C GLU A 97 2.23 -7.27 -17.39
N TYR A 98 3.35 -6.57 -17.52
CA TYR A 98 3.49 -5.44 -18.41
C TYR A 98 4.77 -5.53 -19.24
N HIS A 99 4.73 -4.92 -20.41
CA HIS A 99 5.86 -4.83 -21.32
C HIS A 99 6.11 -3.38 -21.68
N TRP A 100 7.39 -3.02 -21.81
CA TRP A 100 7.78 -1.73 -22.35
C TRP A 100 7.57 -1.76 -23.87
N LEU A 101 6.93 -0.72 -24.41
CA LEU A 101 6.66 -0.61 -25.85
C LEU A 101 7.87 -0.06 -26.65
N GLY A 102 9.02 0.16 -26.00
CA GLY A 102 10.23 0.68 -26.62
C GLY A 102 10.84 1.84 -25.82
N LYS A 103 12.02 2.31 -26.24
CA LYS A 103 12.58 3.62 -25.91
C LYS A 103 12.26 4.58 -27.04
#